data_AF-A0A5A9EYS5-F1
#
_entry.id   AF-A0A5A9EYS5-F1
#
_cell.length_a   1.000
_cell.length_b   1.000
_cell.length_c   1.000
_cell.angle_alpha   90.00
_cell.angle_beta   90.00
_cell.angle_gamma   90.00
#
_symmetry.space_group_name_H-M   'P 1'
#
loop_
_entity.id
_entity.type
_entity.pdbx_description
1 polymer ?
#
loop_
_entity_poly.entity_id
_entity_poly.type
_entity_poly.pdbx_seq_one_letter_code
_entity_poly.pdbx_strand_id
1 'polypeptide(L)' 'MSHGLAIDRITDPAELASAALAVPPAGPGFGHADIGRAAVLLVESTTATWPGPDFTRWTLEDATGTTINTITLPGY' A
#
# COMPACT_ATOMS: atom_id res chain seq x y z
N MET A 1 -16.49 -11.10 16.63
CA MET A 1 -15.34 -10.24 16.31
C MET A 1 -15.23 -10.25 14.80
N SER A 2 -15.59 -9.14 14.15
CA SER A 2 -15.60 -9.04 12.69
C SER A 2 -14.15 -8.83 12.24
N HIS A 3 -13.55 -9.85 11.62
CA HIS A 3 -12.22 -9.74 11.02
C HIS A 3 -12.35 -8.91 9.75
N GLY A 4 -11.98 -7.63 9.82
CA GLY A 4 -12.15 -6.66 8.75
C GLY A 4 -10.85 -6.47 7.98
N LEU A 5 -10.94 -6.57 6.65
CA LEU A 5 -9.92 -6.02 5.77
C LEU A 5 -9.86 -4.51 6.01
N ALA A 6 -8.70 -3.99 6.42
CA ALA A 6 -8.50 -2.55 6.53
C ALA A 6 -7.90 -2.06 5.21
N ILE A 7 -8.59 -1.12 4.55
CA ILE A 7 -8.11 -0.45 3.34
C ILE A 7 -7.97 1.03 3.66
N ASP A 8 -6.72 1.51 3.71
CA ASP A 8 -6.40 2.92 3.80
C ASP A 8 -6.08 3.49 2.42
N ARG A 9 -6.42 4.77 2.23
CA ARG A 9 -6.16 5.51 0.99
C ARG A 9 -5.39 6.78 1.32
N ILE A 10 -4.18 6.92 0.80
CA ILE A 10 -3.33 8.10 0.95
C ILE A 10 -3.35 8.87 -0.37
N THR A 11 -3.79 10.12 -0.32
CA THR A 11 -3.88 11.01 -1.49
C THR A 11 -3.15 12.34 -1.29
N ASP A 12 -2.74 12.65 -0.05
CA ASP A 12 -1.83 13.77 0.17
C ASP A 12 -0.48 13.47 -0.50
N PRO A 13 0.04 14.34 -1.37
CA PRO A 13 1.27 14.05 -2.11
C PRO A 13 2.50 13.82 -1.23
N ALA A 14 2.62 14.52 -0.11
CA ALA A 14 3.78 14.40 0.77
C ALA A 14 3.71 13.10 1.59
N GLU A 15 2.53 12.78 2.14
CA GLU A 15 2.31 11.51 2.85
C GLU A 15 2.42 10.31 1.90
N LEU A 16 1.87 10.40 0.69
CA LEU A 16 1.96 9.36 -0.33
C LEU A 16 3.42 9.08 -0.66
N ALA A 17 4.20 10.12 -0.94
CA ALA A 17 5.61 9.95 -1.28
C ALA A 17 6.39 9.35 -0.11
N SER A 18 6.16 9.85 1.12
CA SER A 18 6.84 9.33 2.30
C SER A 18 6.51 7.86 2.57
N ALA A 19 5.24 7.48 2.45
CA ALA A 19 4.79 6.12 2.73
C ALA A 19 5.23 5.16 1.62
N ALA A 20 5.13 5.56 0.35
CA ALA A 20 5.54 4.75 -0.80
C ALA A 20 7.06 4.52 -0.87
N LEU A 21 7.88 5.46 -0.38
CA LEU A 21 9.34 5.33 -0.33
C LEU A 21 9.85 4.53 0.87
N ALA A 22 9.04 4.38 1.92
CA ALA A 22 9.42 3.59 3.07
C ALA A 22 9.73 2.16 2.62
N VAL A 23 10.85 1.61 3.09
CA VAL A 23 11.31 0.26 2.73
C VAL A 23 10.82 -0.78 3.74
N PRO A 24 10.78 -2.07 3.37
CA PRO A 24 10.35 -3.12 4.29
C PRO A 24 11.18 -3.10 5.59
N PRO A 25 10.54 -3.33 6.76
CA PRO A 25 9.15 -3.74 6.93
C PRO A 25 8.14 -2.58 7.01
N ALA A 26 8.59 -1.32 6.98
CA ALA A 26 7.73 -0.15 7.22
C ALA A 26 6.93 0.30 5.98
N GLY A 27 7.32 -0.14 4.78
CA GLY A 27 6.64 0.20 3.54
C GLY A 27 7.15 -0.58 2.33
N PRO A 28 6.67 -0.25 1.12
CA PRO A 28 6.83 -1.06 -0.08
C PRO A 28 8.14 -0.81 -0.83
N GLY A 29 8.79 0.35 -0.63
CA GLY A 29 10.02 0.74 -1.32
C GLY A 29 9.84 0.97 -2.81
N PHE A 30 8.74 1.62 -3.22
CA PHE A 30 8.49 1.94 -4.63
C PHE A 30 9.55 2.88 -5.20
N GLY A 31 9.80 2.79 -6.51
CA GLY A 31 10.72 3.68 -7.20
C GLY A 31 10.16 5.09 -7.32
N HIS A 32 11.04 6.11 -7.25
CA HIS A 32 10.66 7.52 -7.40
C HIS A 32 9.89 7.81 -8.70
N ALA A 33 10.15 7.08 -9.79
CA ALA A 33 9.46 7.26 -11.06
C ALA A 33 7.98 6.83 -10.99
N ASP A 34 7.68 5.76 -10.25
CA ASP A 34 6.31 5.28 -10.05
C ASP A 34 5.53 6.24 -9.14
N ILE A 35 6.19 6.71 -8.08
CA ILE A 35 5.62 7.66 -7.11
C ILE A 35 5.31 9.00 -7.78
N GLY A 36 6.19 9.50 -8.65
CA GLY A 36 5.96 10.74 -9.37
C GLY A 36 4.76 10.69 -10.34
N ARG A 37 4.26 9.49 -10.67
CA ARG A 37 3.07 9.29 -11.50
C ARG A 37 1.83 8.95 -10.67
N ALA A 38 2.01 8.60 -9.39
CA ALA A 38 0.94 8.17 -8.52
C ALA A 38 0.12 9.36 -8.02
N ALA A 39 -1.19 9.17 -7.98
CA ALA A 39 -2.15 10.08 -7.34
C ALA A 39 -2.72 9.48 -6.06
N VAL A 40 -2.71 8.15 -5.93
CA VAL A 40 -3.24 7.43 -4.77
C VAL A 40 -2.30 6.30 -4.40
N LEU A 41 -2.12 6.11 -3.10
CA LEU A 41 -1.56 4.89 -2.54
C LEU A 41 -2.64 4.19 -1.72
N LEU A 42 -2.98 2.96 -2.09
CA LEU A 42 -3.86 2.08 -1.34
C LEU A 42 -3.02 1.17 -0.44
N VAL A 43 -3.41 1.04 0.82
CA VAL A 43 -2.79 0.14 1.78
C VAL A 43 -3.85 -0.83 2.29
N GLU A 44 -3.76 -2.08 1.87
CA GLU A 44 -4.65 -3.18 2.26
C GLU A 44 -3.91 -4.05 3.29
N SER A 45 -4.42 -4.16 4.50
CA SER A 45 -3.84 -5.01 5.54
C SER A 45 -4.82 -6.09 6.00
N THR A 46 -4.31 -7.29 6.24
CA THR A 46 -5.02 -8.39 6.89
C THR A 46 -4.45 -8.64 8.27
N THR A 47 -5.33 -8.97 9.23
CA THR A 47 -4.94 -9.31 10.59
C THR A 47 -5.41 -10.72 10.95
N ALA A 48 -4.47 -11.60 11.29
CA ALA A 48 -4.40 -12.94 11.89
C ALA A 48 -5.55 -13.95 11.76
N THR A 49 -6.65 -13.65 11.09
CA THR A 49 -7.93 -14.32 11.40
C THR A 49 -8.89 -14.52 10.22
N TRP A 50 -8.38 -14.46 8.99
CA TRP A 50 -9.12 -14.84 7.79
C TRP A 50 -8.17 -15.61 6.86
N PRO A 51 -8.56 -16.79 6.34
CA PRO A 51 -7.64 -17.93 6.18
C PRO A 51 -6.42 -17.58 5.31
N GLY A 52 -5.29 -17.30 5.96
CA GLY A 52 -4.05 -16.90 5.29
C GLY A 52 -3.04 -16.27 6.25
N PRO A 53 -1.76 -16.19 5.86
CA PRO A 53 -0.76 -15.41 6.57
C PRO A 53 -1.10 -13.92 6.49
N ASP A 54 -0.71 -13.17 7.52
CA ASP A 54 -0.85 -11.72 7.53
C ASP A 54 -0.09 -11.10 6.38
N PHE A 55 -0.64 -10.04 5.81
CA PHE A 55 0.05 -9.26 4.80
C PHE A 55 -0.36 -7.80 4.85
N THR A 56 0.52 -6.95 4.35
CA THR A 56 0.19 -5.59 3.91
C THR A 56 0.48 -5.47 2.43
N ARG A 57 -0.54 -5.16 1.64
CA ARG A 57 -0.44 -4.88 0.21
C ARG A 57 -0.53 -3.39 0.00
N TRP A 58 0.40 -2.88 -0.79
CA TRP A 58 0.51 -1.48 -1.16
C TRP A 58 0.30 -1.39 -2.67
N THR A 59 -0.60 -0.53 -3.12
CA THR A 59 -0.92 -0.35 -4.54
C THR A 59 -0.86 1.13 -4.90
N LEU A 60 0.00 1.48 -5.87
CA LEU A 60 0.02 2.82 -6.46
C LEU A 60 -0.95 2.89 -7.62
N GLU A 61 -1.78 3.92 -7.63
CA GLU A 61 -2.68 4.24 -8.75
C GLU A 61 -2.38 5.64 -9.29
N ASP A 62 -2.53 5.81 -10.59
CA ASP A 62 -2.50 7.13 -11.22
C ASP A 62 -3.83 7.89 -11.02
N ALA A 63 -3.91 9.12 -11.51
CA ALA A 63 -5.10 9.95 -11.40
C ALA A 63 -6.35 9.40 -12.13
N THR A 64 -6.18 8.41 -13.01
CA THR A 64 -7.28 7.73 -13.72
C THR A 64 -7.78 6.49 -12.98
N GLY A 65 -7.10 6.09 -11.89
CA GLY A 65 -7.35 4.84 -11.17
C GLY A 65 -6.63 3.64 -11.78
N THR A 66 -5.68 3.84 -12.70
CA THR A 66 -4.88 2.75 -13.27
C THR A 66 -3.77 2.39 -12.31
N THR A 67 -3.65 1.10 -11.97
CA THR A 67 -2.55 0.59 -11.15
C THR A 67 -1.21 0.79 -11.84
N ILE A 68 -0.32 1.52 -11.20
CA ILE A 68 1.08 1.71 -11.63
C ILE A 68 1.92 0.54 -11.12
N ASN A 69 1.80 0.20 -9.85
CA ASN A 69 2.60 -0.84 -9.21
C ASN A 69 1.89 -1.41 -7.98
N THR A 70 2.25 -2.62 -7.56
CA THR A 70 1.72 -3.27 -6.37
C THR A 70 2.79 -4.13 -5.71
N ILE A 71 2.94 -4.00 -4.40
CA ILE A 71 3.86 -4.79 -3.58
C ILE A 71 3.07 -5.39 -2.41
N THR A 72 3.26 -6.68 -2.15
CA THR A 72 2.70 -7.37 -0.98
C THR A 72 3.84 -7.79 -0.08
N LEU A 73 3.79 -7.34 1.17
CA LEU A 73 4.73 -7.72 2.21
C LEU A 73 4.03 -8.64 3.20
N PRO A 74 4.65 -9.76 3.61
CA PRO A 74 4.11 -10.57 4.70
C PRO A 74 4.09 -9.75 5.99
N GLY A 75 2.98 -9.83 6.72
CA GLY A 75 2.88 -9.38 8.11
C GLY A 75 3.69 -10.35 8.97
N TYR A 76 4.55 -9.80 9.83
CA TYR A 76 5.38 -10.56 10.75
C TYR A 76 4.74 -10.63 12.13
#